data_AF-A0A3Q8XPJ8-F1
#
_entry.id   AF-A0A3Q8XPJ8-F1
#
_cell.length_a   1.000
_cell.length_b   1.000
_cell.length_c   1.000
_cell.angle_alpha   90.00
_cell.angle_beta   90.00
_cell.angle_gamma   90.00
#
_symmetry.space_group_name_H-M   'P 1'
#
loop_
_entity.id
_entity.type
_entity.pdbx_description
1 polymer ?
#
loop_
_entity_poly.entity_id
_entity_poly.type
_entity_poly.pdbx_seq_one_letter_code
_entity_poly.pdbx_strand_id
1 'polypeptide(L)' 'MSLVLLVKETAMADDRNEWTNPQDNDEAEIKYLVENTDLSPLQAKELVAKHGADRDKLLEIARTMQAEG' A
#
# COMPACT_ATOMS: atom_id res chain seq x y z
N MET A 1 -30.47 -6.32 -39.26
CA MET A 1 -29.17 -6.93 -38.96
C MET A 1 -28.24 -5.82 -38.51
N SER A 2 -28.13 -5.61 -37.19
CA SER A 2 -27.20 -4.63 -36.62
C SER A 2 -25.88 -5.33 -36.34
N LEU A 3 -24.82 -4.78 -36.93
CA LEU A 3 -23.44 -5.20 -36.76
C LEU A 3 -22.88 -4.63 -35.45
N VAL A 4 -22.01 -5.42 -34.81
CA VAL A 4 -21.08 -5.06 -33.71
C VAL A 4 -21.67 -5.04 -32.30
N LEU A 5 -21.81 -6.23 -31.74
CA LEU A 5 -21.90 -6.47 -30.30
C LEU A 5 -20.96 -7.63 -29.94
N LEU A 6 -19.64 -7.42 -30.05
CA LEU A 6 -18.65 -8.33 -29.44
C LEU A 6 -17.25 -7.71 -29.34
N VAL A 7 -17.10 -6.69 -28.48
CA VAL A 7 -15.84 -6.51 -27.74
C VAL A 7 -16.23 -6.44 -26.27
N LYS A 8 -16.40 -7.63 -25.69
CA LYS A 8 -16.25 -7.84 -24.26
C LYS A 8 -15.11 -8.82 -24.10
N GLU A 9 -14.16 -8.41 -23.27
CA GLU A 9 -13.29 -9.24 -22.43
C GLU A 9 -11.79 -9.31 -22.77
N THR A 10 -11.01 -9.08 -21.70
CA THR A 10 -9.56 -9.31 -21.51
C THR A 10 -8.63 -8.24 -22.09
N ALA A 11 -7.66 -7.66 -21.39
CA ALA A 11 -7.21 -7.82 -20.01
C ALA A 11 -6.33 -6.60 -19.65
N MET A 12 -6.50 -6.09 -18.43
CA MET A 12 -5.44 -5.86 -17.45
C MET A 12 -4.05 -5.48 -18.04
N ALA A 13 -3.84 -4.21 -18.34
CA ALA A 13 -2.50 -3.62 -18.48
C ALA A 13 -2.58 -2.11 -18.28
N ASP A 14 -3.02 -1.66 -17.10
CA ASP A 14 -2.68 -0.31 -16.65
C ASP A 14 -1.37 -0.39 -15.85
N ASP A 15 -0.30 -0.64 -16.60
CA ASP A 15 1.08 -0.68 -16.16
C ASP A 15 1.66 0.74 -16.23
N ARG A 16 1.01 1.71 -15.56
CA ARG A 16 1.56 3.06 -15.35
C ARG A 16 1.09 3.65 -14.03
N ASN A 17 1.69 3.16 -12.95
CA ASN A 17 2.13 3.98 -11.82
C ASN A 17 1.30 5.26 -11.59
N GLU A 18 0.08 5.11 -11.06
CA GLU A 18 -0.71 6.21 -10.50
C GLU A 18 -0.07 6.64 -9.15
N TRP A 19 1.20 7.05 -9.19
CA TRP A 19 1.98 7.56 -8.05
C TRP A 19 1.60 9.02 -7.75
N THR A 20 0.34 9.42 -7.89
CA THR A 20 -0.10 10.73 -7.41
C THR A 20 -1.61 10.70 -7.18
N ASN A 21 -2.04 10.17 -6.04
CA ASN A 21 -3.38 10.46 -5.51
C ASN A 21 -3.34 10.40 -3.97
N PRO A 22 -4.20 11.16 -3.26
CA PRO A 22 -3.90 12.12 -2.18
C PRO A 22 -3.54 11.55 -0.79
N GLN A 23 -2.65 10.55 -0.71
CA GLN A 23 -2.19 9.88 0.52
C GLN A 23 -0.69 10.03 0.77
N ASP A 24 -0.09 11.16 0.40
CA ASP A 24 1.36 11.44 0.51
C ASP A 24 1.95 11.08 1.90
N ASN A 25 1.14 11.22 2.95
CA ASN A 25 1.50 10.87 4.31
C ASN A 25 1.58 9.34 4.52
N ASP A 26 0.66 8.56 3.97
CA ASP A 26 0.63 7.10 4.14
C ASP A 26 1.83 6.44 3.44
N GLU A 27 2.19 6.85 2.21
CA GLU A 27 3.39 6.34 1.54
C GLU A 27 4.68 6.74 2.26
N ALA A 28 4.76 7.97 2.77
CA ALA A 28 5.91 8.42 3.56
C ALA A 28 6.05 7.58 4.85
N GLU A 29 4.93 7.25 5.50
CA GLU A 29 4.92 6.36 6.67
C GLU A 29 5.30 4.92 6.30
N ILE A 30 4.75 4.36 5.22
CA ILE A 30 5.10 3.01 4.75
C ILE A 30 6.61 2.93 4.49
N LYS A 31 7.16 3.89 3.77
CA LYS A 31 8.59 3.94 3.47
C LYS A 31 9.42 4.08 4.74
N TYR A 32 9.01 4.98 5.64
CA TYR A 32 9.69 5.18 6.91
C TYR A 32 9.70 3.90 7.76
N LEU A 33 8.58 3.17 7.83
CA LEU A 33 8.49 1.90 8.53
C LEU A 33 9.44 0.86 7.94
N VAL A 34 9.44 0.67 6.62
CA VAL A 34 10.34 -0.29 5.96
C VAL A 34 11.82 0.07 6.14
N GLU A 35 12.16 1.37 6.18
CA GLU A 35 13.54 1.83 6.36
C GLU A 35 14.01 1.80 7.82
N ASN A 36 13.11 1.93 8.79
CA ASN A 36 13.45 2.04 10.23
C ASN A 36 13.07 0.78 11.04
N THR A 37 12.38 -0.18 10.44
CA THR A 37 11.90 -1.41 11.07
C THR A 37 12.07 -2.57 10.10
N ASP A 38 12.22 -3.82 10.57
CA ASP A 38 12.34 -5.02 9.72
C ASP A 38 11.00 -5.45 9.07
N LEU A 39 10.04 -4.53 8.92
CA LEU A 39 8.75 -4.81 8.29
C LEU A 39 8.88 -4.91 6.76
N SER A 40 8.20 -5.88 6.17
CA SER A 40 8.07 -5.95 4.72
C SER A 40 7.17 -4.82 4.19
N PRO A 41 7.37 -4.33 2.94
CA PRO A 41 6.55 -3.27 2.34
C PRO A 41 5.04 -3.57 2.35
N LEU A 42 4.68 -4.84 2.21
CA LEU A 42 3.29 -5.29 2.30
C LEU A 42 2.74 -5.13 3.73
N GLN A 43 3.51 -5.53 4.75
CA GLN A 43 3.11 -5.40 6.15
C GLN A 43 3.00 -3.94 6.57
N ALA A 44 3.96 -3.10 6.15
CA ALA A 44 3.91 -1.66 6.40
C ALA A 44 2.67 -1.01 5.75
N LYS A 45 2.34 -1.40 4.51
CA LYS A 45 1.11 -0.95 3.83
C LYS A 45 -0.15 -1.39 4.57
N GLU A 46 -0.21 -2.63 5.03
CA GLU A 46 -1.34 -3.12 5.85
C GLU A 46 -1.44 -2.37 7.18
N LEU A 47 -0.31 -2.06 7.82
CA LEU A 47 -0.24 -1.33 9.07
C LEU A 47 -0.81 0.08 8.92
N VAL A 48 -0.35 0.80 7.88
CA VAL A 48 -0.82 2.16 7.56
C VAL A 48 -2.27 2.15 7.09
N ALA A 49 -2.70 1.16 6.31
CA ALA A 49 -4.10 1.04 5.92
C ALA A 49 -5.04 0.75 7.12
N LYS A 50 -4.56 0.05 8.14
CA LYS A 50 -5.34 -0.35 9.32
C LYS A 50 -5.36 0.71 10.42
N HIS A 51 -4.26 1.46 10.56
CA HIS A 51 -4.07 2.42 11.65
C HIS A 51 -4.02 3.89 11.19
N GLY A 52 -3.95 4.15 9.88
CA GLY A 52 -3.73 5.48 9.30
C GLY A 52 -2.27 5.93 9.38
N ALA A 53 -2.00 7.18 8.97
CA ALA A 53 -0.68 7.81 9.04
C ALA A 53 -0.28 8.30 10.46
N ASP A 54 -0.60 7.53 11.51
CA ASP A 54 -0.23 7.83 12.90
C ASP A 54 1.16 7.26 13.21
N ARG A 55 2.21 7.99 12.83
CA ARG A 55 3.63 7.56 12.94
C ARG A 55 4.00 6.90 14.26
N ASP A 56 3.62 7.53 15.37
CA ASP A 56 4.00 7.08 16.72
C ASP A 56 3.40 5.68 17.01
N LYS A 57 2.14 5.49 16.61
CA LYS A 57 1.41 4.23 16.75
C LYS A 57 1.94 3.15 15.81
N LEU A 58 2.27 3.53 14.58
CA LEU A 58 2.87 2.62 13.60
C LEU A 58 4.24 2.11 14.09
N LEU A 59 5.07 2.99 14.65
CA LEU A 59 6.36 2.63 15.25
C LEU A 59 6.22 1.73 16.48
N GLU A 60 5.26 2.02 17.35
CA GLU A 60 5.00 1.17 18.53
C GLU A 60 4.64 -0.25 18.11
N ILE A 61 3.69 -0.39 17.17
CA ILE A 61 3.27 -1.71 16.69
C ILE A 61 4.41 -2.42 15.95
N ALA A 62 5.16 -1.70 15.10
CA ALA A 62 6.30 -2.27 14.39
C ALA A 62 7.39 -2.80 15.35
N ARG A 63 7.67 -2.08 16.44
CA ARG A 63 8.60 -2.53 17.49
C ARG A 63 8.10 -3.75 18.24
N THR A 64 6.81 -3.81 18.56
CA THR A 64 6.21 -5.00 19.17
C THR A 64 6.33 -6.21 18.23
N MET A 65 6.04 -6.03 16.93
CA MET A 65 6.17 -7.11 15.94
C MET A 65 7.62 -7.58 15.72
N GLN A 66 8.61 -6.68 15.82
CA GLN A 66 10.04 -7.05 15.80
C GLN A 66 10.47 -7.82 17.06
N ALA A 67 9.88 -7.53 18.22
CA ALA A 67 10.27 -8.12 19.50
C ALA A 67 9.65 -9.50 19.76
N GLU A 68 8.59 -9.86 19.03
CA GLU A 68 7.91 -11.16 19.12
C GLU A 68 8.48 -12.23 18.17
N GLY A 69 9.56 -11.92 17.43
CA GLY A 69 10.29 -12.82 16.53
C GLY A 69 11.51 -13.49 17.14
#